data_AF-A0ABC8TD71-F1
#
_entry.id   AF-A0ABC8TD71-F1
#
_cell.length_a   1.000
_cell.length_b   1.000
_cell.length_c   1.000
_cell.angle_alpha   90.00
_cell.angle_beta   90.00
_cell.angle_gamma   90.00
#
_symmetry.space_group_name_H-M   'P 1'
#
loop_
_entity.id
_entity.type
_entity.pdbx_description
1 polymer ?
#
loop_
_entity_poly.entity_id
_entity_poly.type
_entity_poly.pdbx_seq_one_letter_code
_entity_poly.pdbx_strand_id
1 'polypeptide(L)'
;MLGSMDDGEISISAYDTAWVGLVEDINGSGVPQFPSTLQWIANNQLPDNHPSMTFSAYDRIISTLACVVALKKWKIHPQQSEKGLSFLKENICKLEVEKAKHMPIGFEVAFPSLIDIARNFGIRVPDDSPVFREIYARRNLKLTRIPKEILHAVPTTLLYSLEGMPNLEWEKLLRLQCLDGSFLFSPASTATALMETKDDKCLRYISKAVEKFNGGVPGVYPKSKNFSGEFCWYIGQSNQAVSGMFNLFRASQLLFPGKKILEDAKNFSSQFLREKQANDELIDKWIITKDLPGEVEYALDVPWYASLLRLETRFYLEQYGGKDDVWIGKTLYRLAGLVVALRTSKPNHHSHPTPGAGRPRRAKLFLE
;
A
#
# COMPACT_ATOMS: atom_id res chain seq x y z
N MET A 1 -14.06 -7.59 -15.50
CA MET A 1 -12.83 -7.21 -14.78
C MET A 1 -11.92 -6.36 -15.67
N LEU A 2 -11.33 -6.87 -16.76
CA LEU A 2 -10.50 -6.01 -17.65
C LEU A 2 -11.28 -4.83 -18.27
N GLY A 3 -12.55 -5.02 -18.64
CA GLY A 3 -13.41 -3.94 -19.16
C GLY A 3 -13.93 -2.95 -18.10
N SER A 4 -13.61 -3.13 -16.82
CA SER A 4 -14.02 -2.26 -15.71
C SER A 4 -12.83 -1.69 -14.92
N MET A 5 -11.59 -1.86 -15.44
CA MET A 5 -10.38 -1.33 -14.83
C MET A 5 -10.29 0.19 -15.07
N ASP A 6 -10.67 0.95 -14.05
CA ASP A 6 -10.54 2.42 -13.99
C ASP A 6 -9.28 2.79 -13.18
N ASP A 7 -9.40 3.56 -12.09
CA ASP A 7 -8.28 4.02 -11.25
C ASP A 7 -7.62 2.96 -10.31
N GLY A 8 -7.98 1.69 -10.47
CA GLY A 8 -7.45 0.54 -9.72
C GLY A 8 -8.30 0.11 -8.51
N GLU A 9 -8.53 -1.21 -8.37
CA GLU A 9 -9.20 -1.79 -7.19
C GLU A 9 -8.17 -2.02 -6.06
N ILE A 10 -8.04 -1.03 -5.18
CA ILE A 10 -7.13 -1.01 -4.03
C ILE A 10 -7.92 -0.98 -2.71
N SER A 11 -7.42 -1.70 -1.70
CA SER A 11 -8.02 -1.66 -0.36
C SER A 11 -7.85 -0.29 0.32
N ILE A 12 -8.84 0.10 1.12
CA ILE A 12 -8.86 1.36 1.87
C ILE A 12 -7.82 1.35 2.99
N SER A 13 -7.17 2.50 3.21
CA SER A 13 -6.26 2.76 4.33
C SER A 13 -7.01 3.48 5.44
N ALA A 14 -7.15 2.83 6.60
CA ALA A 14 -7.75 3.46 7.77
C ALA A 14 -6.92 4.66 8.26
N TYR A 15 -5.59 4.58 8.16
CA TYR A 15 -4.67 5.67 8.47
C TYR A 15 -4.92 6.91 7.60
N ASP A 16 -4.92 6.76 6.27
CA ASP A 16 -5.13 7.89 5.36
C ASP A 16 -6.55 8.44 5.46
N THR A 17 -7.54 7.56 5.64
CA THR A 17 -8.94 7.96 5.88
C THR A 17 -9.07 8.81 7.15
N ALA A 18 -8.34 8.47 8.21
CA ALA A 18 -8.32 9.27 9.42
C ALA A 18 -7.69 10.65 9.22
N TRP A 19 -6.59 10.75 8.46
CA TRP A 19 -6.01 12.06 8.10
C TRP A 19 -6.96 12.93 7.29
N VAL A 20 -7.67 12.35 6.32
CA VAL A 20 -8.73 13.07 5.60
C VAL A 20 -9.86 13.49 6.56
N GLY A 21 -10.22 12.63 7.51
CA GLY A 21 -11.19 12.92 8.55
C GLY A 21 -10.79 14.06 9.50
N LEU A 22 -9.50 14.43 9.58
CA LEU A 22 -9.04 15.56 10.40
C LEU A 22 -9.26 16.93 9.74
N VAL A 23 -9.50 16.96 8.43
CA VAL A 23 -9.67 18.21 7.67
C VAL A 23 -10.93 18.93 8.14
N GLU A 24 -10.75 20.15 8.63
CA GLU A 24 -11.86 21.06 8.92
C GLU A 24 -12.37 21.70 7.64
N ASP A 25 -13.66 22.03 7.58
CA ASP A 25 -14.24 22.78 6.48
C ASP A 25 -13.39 24.02 6.15
N ILE A 26 -12.96 24.13 4.89
CA ILE A 26 -12.03 25.17 4.47
C ILE A 26 -12.61 26.59 4.62
N ASN A 27 -13.94 26.69 4.62
CA ASN A 27 -14.70 27.93 4.81
C ASN A 27 -14.85 28.31 6.30
N GLY A 28 -14.35 27.48 7.23
CA GLY A 28 -14.27 27.79 8.64
C GLY A 28 -15.57 27.53 9.41
N SER A 29 -16.41 26.59 8.97
CA SER A 29 -17.63 26.25 9.70
C SER A 29 -17.39 25.50 11.03
N GLY A 30 -16.15 25.12 11.35
CA GLY A 30 -15.83 24.38 12.58
C GLY A 30 -16.30 22.91 12.58
N VAL A 31 -16.62 22.35 11.41
CA VAL A 31 -17.09 20.97 11.23
C VAL A 31 -16.16 20.21 10.28
N PRO A 32 -16.20 18.87 10.22
CA PRO A 32 -15.34 18.13 9.29
C PRO A 32 -15.71 18.41 7.84
N GLN A 33 -14.70 18.66 6.99
CA GLN A 33 -14.85 18.83 5.55
C GLN A 33 -15.44 17.57 4.88
N PHE A 34 -15.11 16.40 5.42
CA PHE A 34 -15.50 15.09 4.88
C PHE A 34 -16.16 14.21 5.96
N PRO A 35 -17.42 14.46 6.34
CA PRO A 35 -18.09 13.69 7.39
C PRO A 35 -18.24 12.20 7.06
N SER A 36 -18.31 11.84 5.77
CA SER A 36 -18.39 10.46 5.30
C SER A 36 -17.17 9.62 5.67
N THR A 37 -15.97 10.21 5.80
CA THR A 37 -14.76 9.48 6.18
C THR A 37 -14.79 9.06 7.64
N LEU A 38 -15.32 9.92 8.51
CA LEU A 38 -15.52 9.63 9.92
C LEU A 38 -16.58 8.54 10.13
N GLN A 39 -17.65 8.57 9.34
CA GLN A 39 -18.65 7.50 9.33
C GLN A 39 -18.06 6.18 8.82
N TRP A 40 -17.19 6.23 7.80
CA TRP A 40 -16.47 5.06 7.32
C TRP A 40 -15.60 4.46 8.43
N ILE A 41 -14.85 5.28 9.17
CA ILE A 41 -14.02 4.83 10.30
C ILE A 41 -14.88 4.13 11.35
N ALA A 42 -16.02 4.71 11.73
CA ALA A 42 -16.90 4.15 12.73
C ALA A 42 -17.50 2.79 12.31
N ASN A 43 -17.83 2.64 11.03
CA ASN A 43 -18.46 1.43 10.48
C ASN A 43 -17.47 0.31 10.19
N ASN A 44 -16.16 0.59 10.09
CA ASN A 44 -15.13 -0.36 9.69
C ASN A 44 -14.15 -0.73 10.82
N GLN A 45 -14.50 -0.41 12.07
CA GLN A 45 -13.74 -0.89 13.22
C GLN A 45 -13.84 -2.43 13.30
N LEU A 46 -12.68 -3.09 13.34
CA LEU A 46 -12.59 -4.54 13.36
C LEU A 46 -12.88 -5.10 14.77
N PRO A 47 -13.42 -6.33 14.86
CA PRO A 47 -13.52 -7.02 16.14
C PRO A 47 -12.14 -7.50 16.61
N ASP A 48 -11.93 -7.56 17.92
CA ASP A 48 -10.63 -7.88 18.55
C ASP A 48 -10.05 -9.24 18.11
N ASN A 49 -10.92 -10.18 17.71
CA ASN A 49 -10.54 -11.53 17.27
C ASN A 49 -10.36 -11.66 15.74
N HIS A 50 -10.36 -10.56 14.98
CA HIS A 50 -10.23 -10.64 13.53
C HIS A 50 -8.83 -11.14 13.12
N PRO A 51 -8.67 -12.08 12.17
CA PRO A 51 -7.35 -12.60 11.77
C PRO A 51 -6.36 -11.54 11.30
N SER A 52 -6.83 -10.39 10.80
CA SER A 52 -5.96 -9.27 10.43
C SER A 52 -5.41 -8.48 11.63
N MET A 53 -5.94 -8.68 12.84
CA MET A 53 -5.42 -8.06 14.08
C MET A 53 -4.03 -8.58 14.44
N THR A 54 -3.68 -9.79 14.02
CA THR A 54 -2.39 -10.42 14.31
C THR A 54 -1.39 -10.34 13.16
N PHE A 55 -1.76 -9.78 12.01
CA PHE A 55 -0.93 -9.80 10.81
C PHE A 55 0.27 -8.83 10.89
N SER A 56 0.07 -7.61 11.40
CA SER A 56 1.17 -6.66 11.69
C SER A 56 0.74 -5.68 12.78
N ALA A 57 1.47 -5.62 13.89
CA ALA A 57 1.21 -4.68 14.97
C ALA A 57 1.51 -3.24 14.50
N TYR A 58 2.56 -3.01 13.71
CA TYR A 58 2.85 -1.68 13.14
C TYR A 58 1.64 -1.09 12.42
N ASP A 59 1.08 -1.83 11.46
CA ASP A 59 -0.09 -1.40 10.66
C ASP A 59 -1.33 -1.12 11.53
N ARG A 60 -1.61 -2.04 12.47
CA ARG A 60 -2.80 -1.94 13.32
C ARG A 60 -2.71 -0.78 14.30
N ILE A 61 -1.56 -0.57 14.92
CA ILE A 61 -1.37 0.45 15.95
C ILE A 61 -1.42 1.85 15.35
N ILE A 62 -0.71 2.10 14.24
CA ILE A 62 -0.72 3.43 13.61
C ILE A 62 -2.10 3.78 13.06
N SER A 63 -2.77 2.81 12.42
CA SER A 63 -4.13 3.02 11.89
C SER A 63 -5.14 3.26 13.00
N THR A 64 -5.07 2.49 14.09
CA THR A 64 -6.00 2.65 15.23
C THR A 64 -5.79 4.00 15.91
N LEU A 65 -4.54 4.40 16.15
CA LEU A 65 -4.24 5.70 16.73
C LEU A 65 -4.78 6.84 15.85
N ALA A 66 -4.58 6.76 14.54
CA ALA A 66 -5.06 7.80 13.61
C ALA A 66 -6.59 7.91 13.66
N CYS A 67 -7.30 6.79 13.59
CA CYS A 67 -8.76 6.75 13.70
C CYS A 67 -9.24 7.33 15.03
N VAL A 68 -8.64 6.96 16.16
CA VAL A 68 -9.00 7.50 17.48
C VAL A 68 -8.79 9.01 17.54
N VAL A 69 -7.67 9.50 17.01
CA VAL A 69 -7.38 10.94 16.94
C VAL A 69 -8.45 11.68 16.12
N ALA A 70 -8.83 11.15 14.96
CA ALA A 70 -9.88 11.74 14.11
C ALA A 70 -11.24 11.78 14.82
N LEU A 71 -11.68 10.66 15.42
CA LEU A 71 -12.96 10.61 16.13
C LEU A 71 -12.99 11.52 17.37
N LYS A 72 -11.88 11.59 18.12
CA LYS A 72 -11.76 12.45 19.31
C LYS A 72 -11.72 13.93 18.98
N LYS A 73 -11.06 14.34 17.88
CA LYS A 73 -11.06 15.73 17.40
C LYS A 73 -12.49 16.26 17.27
N TRP A 74 -13.38 15.47 16.67
CA TRP A 74 -14.75 15.87 16.40
C TRP A 74 -15.77 15.47 17.48
N LYS A 75 -15.33 14.80 18.55
CA LYS A 75 -16.18 14.32 19.66
C LYS A 75 -17.36 13.45 19.20
N ILE A 76 -17.13 12.62 18.19
CA ILE A 76 -18.10 11.68 17.62
C ILE A 76 -17.70 10.24 17.89
N HIS A 77 -18.66 9.31 17.80
CA HIS A 77 -18.43 7.87 17.95
C HIS A 77 -17.55 7.50 19.19
N PRO A 78 -17.94 7.93 20.42
CA PRO A 78 -17.12 7.74 21.61
C PRO A 78 -16.85 6.26 21.92
N GLN A 79 -17.82 5.38 21.66
CA GLN A 79 -17.67 3.94 21.85
C GLN A 79 -16.56 3.34 20.98
N GLN A 80 -16.49 3.74 19.71
CA GLN A 80 -15.45 3.28 18.79
C GLN A 80 -14.07 3.81 19.22
N SER A 81 -14.03 5.07 19.69
CA SER A 81 -12.81 5.68 20.24
C SER A 81 -12.30 4.93 21.47
N GLU A 82 -13.18 4.59 22.41
CA GLU A 82 -12.83 3.86 23.64
C GLU A 82 -12.30 2.46 23.35
N LYS A 83 -12.95 1.73 22.44
CA LYS A 83 -12.45 0.42 21.97
C LYS A 83 -11.06 0.52 21.35
N GLY A 84 -10.84 1.53 20.50
CA GLY A 84 -9.53 1.77 19.89
C GLY A 84 -8.45 2.09 20.93
N LEU A 85 -8.79 2.85 21.97
CA LEU A 85 -7.87 3.14 23.07
C LEU A 85 -7.55 1.89 23.91
N SER A 86 -8.52 1.02 24.18
CA SER A 86 -8.28 -0.27 24.86
C SER A 86 -7.33 -1.13 24.03
N PHE A 87 -7.60 -1.25 22.74
CA PHE A 87 -6.73 -1.99 21.81
C PHE A 87 -5.30 -1.45 21.84
N LEU A 88 -5.10 -0.13 21.73
CA LEU A 88 -3.78 0.48 21.78
C LEU A 88 -3.06 0.15 23.10
N LYS A 89 -3.76 0.27 24.23
CA LYS A 89 -3.20 -0.03 25.55
C LYS A 89 -2.73 -1.48 25.67
N GLU A 90 -3.48 -2.42 25.11
CA GLU A 90 -3.18 -3.86 25.18
C GLU A 90 -2.10 -4.31 24.19
N ASN A 91 -1.92 -3.58 23.09
CA ASN A 91 -1.13 -4.06 21.95
C ASN A 91 0.13 -3.26 21.66
N ILE A 92 0.31 -2.06 22.25
CA ILE A 92 1.45 -1.19 21.89
C ILE A 92 2.82 -1.82 22.17
N CYS A 93 2.93 -2.66 23.20
CA CYS A 93 4.14 -3.41 23.53
C CYS A 93 4.55 -4.41 22.43
N LYS A 94 3.63 -4.84 21.55
CA LYS A 94 3.95 -5.77 20.45
C LYS A 94 4.90 -5.16 19.43
N LEU A 95 4.99 -3.82 19.36
CA LEU A 95 5.97 -3.13 18.52
C LEU A 95 7.41 -3.43 18.91
N GLU A 96 7.68 -3.81 20.16
CA GLU A 96 9.02 -4.18 20.64
C GLU A 96 9.49 -5.53 20.06
N VAL A 97 8.54 -6.44 19.79
CA VAL A 97 8.83 -7.81 19.38
C VAL A 97 8.77 -7.96 17.86
N GLU A 98 7.95 -7.15 17.18
CA GLU A 98 7.78 -7.26 15.73
C GLU A 98 9.02 -6.80 14.96
N LYS A 99 9.53 -7.70 14.11
CA LYS A 99 10.69 -7.42 13.25
C LYS A 99 10.42 -6.22 12.35
N ALA A 100 11.32 -5.25 12.37
CA ALA A 100 11.22 -4.02 11.57
C ALA A 100 11.26 -4.26 10.03
N LYS A 101 11.50 -5.49 9.56
CA LYS A 101 11.57 -5.84 8.13
C LYS A 101 10.29 -5.52 7.33
N HIS A 102 9.13 -5.53 7.97
CA HIS A 102 7.84 -5.21 7.35
C HIS A 102 7.22 -3.93 7.92
N MET A 103 8.05 -3.08 8.52
CA MET A 103 7.60 -1.78 9.03
C MET A 103 7.06 -0.91 7.88
N PRO A 104 5.87 -0.30 8.03
CA PRO A 104 5.29 0.55 7.01
C PRO A 104 6.17 1.75 6.63
N ILE A 105 5.99 2.25 5.42
CA ILE A 105 6.70 3.42 4.88
C ILE A 105 6.47 4.61 5.80
N GLY A 106 7.57 5.20 6.26
CA GLY A 106 7.52 6.43 7.04
C GLY A 106 7.05 6.25 8.49
N PHE A 107 6.81 5.03 8.96
CA PHE A 107 6.32 4.75 10.33
C PHE A 107 7.16 5.48 11.40
N GLU A 108 8.49 5.47 11.27
CA GLU A 108 9.41 6.09 12.24
C GLU A 108 9.23 7.61 12.38
N VAL A 109 8.59 8.26 11.41
CA VAL A 109 8.37 9.71 11.37
C VAL A 109 6.90 10.03 11.59
N ALA A 110 6.01 9.26 10.96
CA ALA A 110 4.56 9.40 11.05
C ALA A 110 4.02 9.04 12.44
N PHE A 111 4.45 7.92 13.02
CA PHE A 111 3.90 7.43 14.29
C PHE A 111 4.18 8.37 15.47
N PRO A 112 5.43 8.85 15.70
CA PRO A 112 5.68 9.78 16.80
C PRO A 112 4.98 11.14 16.60
N SER A 113 4.90 11.62 15.36
CA SER A 113 4.17 12.86 15.05
C SER A 113 2.67 12.72 15.34
N LEU A 114 2.09 11.55 15.06
CA LEU A 114 0.70 11.27 15.39
C LEU A 114 0.47 11.16 16.90
N ILE A 115 1.43 10.66 17.66
CA ILE A 115 1.38 10.67 19.14
C ILE A 115 1.38 12.10 19.66
N ASP A 116 2.24 12.98 19.12
CA ASP A 116 2.27 14.40 19.48
C ASP A 116 0.90 15.07 19.23
N ILE A 117 0.27 14.77 18.09
CA ILE A 117 -1.09 15.22 17.78
C ILE A 117 -2.13 14.64 18.76
N ALA A 118 -2.02 13.35 19.10
CA ALA A 118 -2.92 12.69 20.03
C ALA A 118 -2.90 13.37 21.42
N ARG A 119 -1.70 13.73 21.90
CA ARG A 119 -1.53 14.45 23.17
C ARG A 119 -2.22 15.81 23.15
N ASN A 120 -2.15 16.54 22.04
CA ASN A 120 -2.85 17.82 21.88
C ASN A 120 -4.38 17.68 22.00
N PHE A 121 -4.95 16.53 21.67
CA PHE A 121 -6.37 16.22 21.85
C PHE A 121 -6.69 15.53 23.18
N GLY A 122 -5.76 15.53 24.14
CA GLY A 122 -5.96 14.94 25.46
C GLY A 122 -5.99 13.41 25.47
N ILE A 123 -5.52 12.76 24.41
CA ILE A 123 -5.40 11.31 24.33
C ILE A 123 -4.10 10.89 25.02
N ARG A 124 -4.21 10.10 26.09
CA ARG A 124 -3.06 9.50 26.75
C ARG A 124 -2.66 8.22 26.03
N VAL A 125 -1.53 8.28 25.33
CA VAL A 125 -0.87 7.09 24.79
C VAL A 125 0.07 6.55 25.89
N PRO A 126 0.10 5.24 26.17
CA PRO A 126 0.99 4.68 27.21
C PRO A 126 2.46 4.83 26.83
N ASP A 127 3.12 5.91 27.27
CA ASP A 127 4.50 6.26 26.89
C ASP A 127 5.58 5.53 27.71
N ASP A 128 5.17 4.66 28.64
CA ASP A 128 6.08 3.99 29.58
C ASP A 128 6.88 2.84 28.94
N SER A 129 6.52 2.43 27.72
CA SER A 129 7.21 1.37 26.99
C SER A 129 8.55 1.86 26.41
N PRO A 130 9.63 1.05 26.49
CA PRO A 130 10.91 1.34 25.83
C PRO A 130 10.80 1.66 24.33
N VAL A 131 9.75 1.16 23.65
CA VAL A 131 9.52 1.40 22.22
C VAL A 131 9.44 2.88 21.88
N PHE A 132 8.90 3.71 22.79
CA PHE A 132 8.75 5.13 22.54
C PHE A 132 10.11 5.82 22.48
N ARG A 133 11.01 5.51 23.42
CA ARG A 133 12.37 6.09 23.42
C ARG A 133 13.10 5.76 22.12
N GLU A 134 12.98 4.50 21.68
CA GLU A 134 13.60 4.05 20.44
C GLU A 134 12.99 4.74 19.20
N ILE A 135 11.66 4.80 19.08
CA ILE A 135 11.02 5.39 17.90
C ILE A 135 11.29 6.90 17.80
N TYR A 136 11.32 7.63 18.92
CA TYR A 136 11.71 9.05 18.93
C TYR A 136 13.18 9.23 18.56
N ALA A 137 14.08 8.36 19.02
CA ALA A 137 15.49 8.39 18.61
C ALA A 137 15.65 8.14 17.10
N ARG A 138 14.93 7.15 16.54
CA ARG A 138 14.90 6.88 15.10
C ARG A 138 14.33 8.05 14.29
N ARG A 139 13.24 8.68 14.76
CA ARG A 139 12.68 9.90 14.16
C ARG A 139 13.73 11.00 14.09
N ASN A 140 14.37 11.32 15.20
CA ASN A 140 15.34 12.41 15.27
C ASN A 140 16.53 12.16 14.35
N LEU A 141 17.08 10.95 14.34
CA LEU A 141 18.16 10.56 13.43
C LEU A 141 17.73 10.63 11.96
N LYS A 142 16.49 10.28 11.65
CA LYS A 142 15.98 10.34 10.27
C LYS A 142 15.75 11.78 9.83
N LEU A 143 15.20 12.62 10.69
CA LEU A 143 14.98 14.05 10.42
C LEU A 143 16.29 14.80 10.19
N THR A 144 17.39 14.46 10.89
CA THR A 144 18.71 15.08 10.63
C THR A 144 19.32 14.69 9.30
N ARG A 145 18.90 13.56 8.71
CA ARG A 145 19.34 13.08 7.40
C ARG A 145 18.47 13.56 6.25
N ILE A 146 17.32 14.18 6.53
CA ILE A 146 16.45 14.73 5.49
C ILE A 146 17.06 16.06 5.03
N PRO A 147 17.49 16.16 3.76
CA PRO A 147 17.96 17.43 3.21
C PRO A 147 16.74 18.35 2.99
N LYS A 148 16.43 19.19 3.98
CA LYS A 148 15.25 20.06 3.94
C LYS A 148 15.29 21.03 2.78
N GLU A 149 16.48 21.49 2.37
CA GLU A 149 16.63 22.34 1.20
C GLU A 149 16.18 21.62 -0.08
N ILE A 150 16.56 20.34 -0.24
CA ILE A 150 16.17 19.50 -1.38
C ILE A 150 14.68 19.17 -1.34
N LEU A 151 14.12 18.87 -0.17
CA LEU A 151 12.69 18.60 0.04
C LEU A 151 11.80 19.72 -0.53
N HIS A 152 12.21 20.98 -0.38
CA HIS A 152 11.46 22.15 -0.83
C HIS A 152 11.84 22.62 -2.24
N ALA A 153 12.85 22.01 -2.86
CA ALA A 153 13.37 22.41 -4.16
C ALA A 153 12.97 21.47 -5.30
N VAL A 154 12.91 20.16 -5.06
CA VAL A 154 12.64 19.15 -6.09
C VAL A 154 11.67 18.07 -5.60
N PRO A 155 10.87 17.46 -6.50
CA PRO A 155 10.01 16.34 -6.12
C PRO A 155 10.83 15.14 -5.62
N THR A 156 10.56 14.69 -4.40
CA THR A 156 11.20 13.50 -3.79
C THR A 156 10.16 12.61 -3.12
N THR A 157 10.54 11.38 -2.72
CA THR A 157 9.63 10.49 -1.96
C THR A 157 9.15 11.06 -0.65
N LEU A 158 9.85 12.05 -0.11
CA LEU A 158 9.50 12.68 1.15
C LEU A 158 8.15 13.40 1.05
N LEU A 159 7.74 13.84 -0.15
CA LEU A 159 6.40 14.37 -0.41
C LEU A 159 5.29 13.34 -0.15
N TYR A 160 5.62 12.05 -0.13
CA TYR A 160 4.66 11.00 0.22
C TYR A 160 4.28 11.04 1.70
N SER A 161 5.12 11.59 2.60
CA SER A 161 4.94 11.46 4.07
C SER A 161 5.03 12.81 4.81
N LEU A 162 4.49 13.89 4.23
CA LEU A 162 4.57 15.23 4.82
C LEU A 162 3.86 15.33 6.17
N GLU A 163 2.83 14.50 6.41
CA GLU A 163 2.04 14.49 7.64
C GLU A 163 2.87 14.19 8.92
N GLY A 164 4.05 13.59 8.75
CA GLY A 164 4.97 13.29 9.84
C GLY A 164 6.13 14.29 9.98
N MET A 165 6.22 15.31 9.13
CA MET A 165 7.39 16.19 9.08
C MET A 165 7.11 17.54 9.75
N PRO A 166 7.95 17.98 10.71
CA PRO A 166 7.80 19.29 11.33
C PRO A 166 8.49 20.40 10.52
N ASN A 167 7.99 21.62 10.68
CA ASN A 167 8.56 22.86 10.13
C ASN A 167 8.71 22.81 8.60
N LEU A 168 7.59 22.60 7.91
CA LEU A 168 7.50 22.59 6.45
C LEU A 168 7.19 24.00 5.91
N GLU A 169 7.80 24.37 4.79
CA GLU A 169 7.53 25.61 4.07
C GLU A 169 6.52 25.37 2.95
N TRP A 170 5.23 25.42 3.30
CA TRP A 170 4.14 25.04 2.41
C TRP A 170 4.10 25.80 1.09
N GLU A 171 4.47 27.09 1.08
CA GLU A 171 4.51 27.89 -0.15
C GLU A 171 5.49 27.30 -1.19
N LYS A 172 6.62 26.74 -0.74
CA LYS A 172 7.57 26.06 -1.61
C LYS A 172 7.05 24.68 -2.02
N LEU A 173 6.47 23.94 -1.08
CA LEU A 173 5.93 22.60 -1.34
C LEU A 173 4.79 22.62 -2.37
N LEU A 174 3.90 23.61 -2.34
CA LEU A 174 2.81 23.73 -3.33
C LEU A 174 3.32 23.82 -4.77
N ARG A 175 4.55 24.27 -4.99
CA ARG A 175 5.19 24.30 -6.33
C ARG A 175 5.58 22.91 -6.84
N LEU A 176 5.64 21.93 -5.93
CA LEU A 176 5.98 20.53 -6.20
C LEU A 176 4.75 19.61 -6.25
N GLN A 177 3.55 20.17 -6.15
CA GLN A 177 2.28 19.44 -6.21
C GLN A 177 2.12 18.75 -7.58
N CYS A 178 1.57 17.53 -7.57
CA CYS A 178 1.25 16.80 -8.78
C CYS A 178 0.11 17.48 -9.58
N LEU A 179 0.04 17.19 -10.88
CA LEU A 179 -0.99 17.76 -11.76
C LEU A 179 -2.42 17.44 -11.31
N ASP A 180 -2.63 16.31 -10.65
CA ASP A 180 -3.92 15.89 -10.11
C ASP A 180 -4.28 16.57 -8.77
N GLY A 181 -3.37 17.40 -8.22
CA GLY A 181 -3.53 18.10 -6.95
C GLY A 181 -2.98 17.36 -5.73
N SER A 182 -2.43 16.16 -5.91
CA SER A 182 -1.86 15.38 -4.81
C SER A 182 -0.43 15.77 -4.46
N PHE A 183 -0.01 15.42 -3.25
CA PHE A 183 1.40 15.29 -2.89
C PHE A 183 1.81 13.82 -3.02
N LEU A 184 2.51 13.53 -4.13
CA LEU A 184 2.97 12.20 -4.51
C LEU A 184 1.90 11.11 -4.36
N PHE A 185 0.67 11.40 -4.79
CA PHE A 185 -0.45 10.46 -4.81
C PHE A 185 -0.87 9.96 -3.40
N SER A 186 -0.45 10.61 -2.31
CA SER A 186 -0.84 10.24 -0.95
C SER A 186 -2.01 11.08 -0.43
N PRO A 187 -3.15 10.46 -0.08
CA PRO A 187 -4.24 11.17 0.58
C PRO A 187 -3.87 11.77 1.93
N ALA A 188 -3.15 11.06 2.82
CA ALA A 188 -2.73 11.64 4.11
C ALA A 188 -1.83 12.87 3.94
N SER A 189 -0.83 12.80 3.06
CA SER A 189 0.09 13.92 2.81
C SER A 189 -0.65 15.12 2.23
N THR A 190 -1.57 14.86 1.29
CA THR A 190 -2.40 15.90 0.67
C THR A 190 -3.42 16.48 1.65
N ALA A 191 -3.95 15.69 2.59
CA ALA A 191 -4.84 16.17 3.64
C ALA A 191 -4.12 17.12 4.60
N THR A 192 -2.88 16.82 4.97
CA THR A 192 -2.04 17.75 5.73
C THR A 192 -1.80 19.05 4.97
N ALA A 193 -1.44 18.97 3.69
CA ALA A 193 -1.28 20.17 2.87
C ALA A 193 -2.57 21.01 2.81
N LEU A 194 -3.73 20.36 2.67
CA LEU A 194 -5.03 21.04 2.65
C LEU A 194 -5.32 21.76 3.98
N MET A 195 -5.05 21.12 5.12
CA MET A 195 -5.25 21.73 6.45
C MET A 195 -4.41 22.99 6.64
N GLU A 196 -3.20 23.01 6.07
CA GLU A 196 -2.22 24.07 6.28
C GLU A 196 -2.35 25.22 5.26
N THR A 197 -2.80 24.90 4.04
CA THR A 197 -2.78 25.86 2.91
C THR A 197 -4.16 26.24 2.39
N LYS A 198 -5.19 25.43 2.66
CA LYS A 198 -6.52 25.54 2.05
C LYS A 198 -6.50 25.49 0.52
N ASP A 199 -5.50 24.85 -0.08
CA ASP A 199 -5.33 24.77 -1.53
C ASP A 199 -6.48 23.99 -2.22
N ASP A 200 -7.10 24.60 -3.23
CA ASP A 200 -8.24 24.03 -3.94
C ASP A 200 -7.89 22.76 -4.73
N LYS A 201 -6.65 22.61 -5.20
CA LYS A 201 -6.24 21.41 -5.93
C LYS A 201 -6.15 20.21 -4.97
N CYS A 202 -5.61 20.42 -3.76
CA CYS A 202 -5.63 19.41 -2.70
C CYS A 202 -7.06 19.01 -2.37
N LEU A 203 -7.97 19.98 -2.22
CA LEU A 203 -9.39 19.71 -1.94
C LEU A 203 -10.06 18.88 -3.04
N ARG A 204 -9.82 19.21 -4.31
CA ARG A 204 -10.37 18.46 -5.45
C ARG A 204 -9.86 17.03 -5.49
N TYR A 205 -8.56 16.82 -5.27
CA TYR A 205 -7.96 15.48 -5.23
C TYR A 205 -8.60 14.61 -4.14
N ILE A 206 -8.69 15.13 -2.90
CA ILE A 206 -9.26 14.38 -1.77
C ILE A 206 -10.74 14.13 -1.99
N SER A 207 -11.50 15.13 -2.44
CA SER A 207 -12.94 14.98 -2.75
C SER A 207 -13.17 13.85 -3.75
N LYS A 208 -12.39 13.81 -4.84
CA LYS A 208 -12.46 12.74 -5.85
C LYS A 208 -12.20 11.35 -5.23
N ALA A 209 -11.18 11.24 -4.38
CA ALA A 209 -10.87 9.98 -3.72
C ALA A 209 -12.00 9.53 -2.77
N VAL A 210 -12.50 10.44 -1.92
CA VAL A 210 -13.58 10.17 -0.96
C VAL A 210 -14.87 9.73 -1.67
N GLU A 211 -15.21 10.39 -2.78
CA GLU A 211 -16.37 10.03 -3.60
C GLU A 211 -16.20 8.64 -4.22
N LYS A 212 -15.03 8.37 -4.82
CA LYS A 212 -14.74 7.08 -5.48
C LYS A 212 -14.85 5.89 -4.51
N PHE A 213 -14.45 6.09 -3.26
CA PHE A 213 -14.30 5.04 -2.25
C PHE A 213 -15.34 5.11 -1.12
N ASN A 214 -16.44 5.84 -1.33
CA ASN A 214 -17.60 5.90 -0.42
C ASN A 214 -17.20 6.25 1.03
N GLY A 215 -16.41 7.32 1.20
CA GLY A 215 -15.93 7.77 2.51
C GLY A 215 -14.53 7.27 2.87
N GLY A 216 -14.13 6.07 2.43
CA GLY A 216 -12.76 5.61 2.60
C GLY A 216 -11.79 6.30 1.64
N VAL A 217 -10.48 6.23 1.90
CA VAL A 217 -9.44 6.48 0.89
C VAL A 217 -8.28 5.47 1.02
N PRO A 218 -7.65 5.04 -0.09
CA PRO A 218 -6.47 4.17 -0.04
C PRO A 218 -5.21 4.94 0.38
N GLY A 219 -4.11 4.23 0.65
CA GLY A 219 -2.82 4.86 0.98
C GLY A 219 -2.11 5.49 -0.24
N VAL A 220 -2.56 5.19 -1.45
CA VAL A 220 -2.06 5.77 -2.70
C VAL A 220 -3.16 5.78 -3.75
N TYR A 221 -3.36 6.91 -4.44
CA TYR A 221 -4.38 7.09 -5.48
C TYR A 221 -4.00 8.22 -6.45
N PRO A 222 -4.31 8.13 -7.75
CA PRO A 222 -4.79 6.95 -8.49
C PRO A 222 -3.70 5.89 -8.70
N LYS A 223 -4.10 4.64 -9.02
CA LYS A 223 -3.17 3.56 -9.45
C LYS A 223 -3.27 3.24 -10.95
N SER A 224 -3.96 4.07 -11.74
CA SER A 224 -4.22 3.86 -13.17
C SER A 224 -3.00 4.11 -14.08
N LYS A 225 -3.07 3.54 -15.30
CA LYS A 225 -2.05 3.38 -16.36
C LYS A 225 -1.41 4.67 -16.92
N ASN A 226 -1.78 5.85 -16.46
CA ASN A 226 -1.18 7.11 -16.94
C ASN A 226 0.11 7.47 -16.19
N PHE A 227 0.94 6.47 -15.86
CA PHE A 227 2.37 6.71 -15.70
C PHE A 227 2.93 6.95 -17.10
N SER A 228 2.79 8.17 -17.60
CA SER A 228 3.36 8.59 -18.88
C SER A 228 4.88 8.43 -18.83
N GLY A 229 5.38 7.29 -19.29
CA GLY A 229 6.76 7.09 -19.76
C GLY A 229 7.92 7.30 -18.79
N GLU A 230 7.68 7.75 -17.56
CA GLU A 230 8.74 8.00 -16.59
C GLU A 230 8.82 6.85 -15.58
N PHE A 231 9.86 6.03 -15.74
CA PHE A 231 10.29 5.10 -14.71
C PHE A 231 10.75 5.90 -13.48
N CYS A 232 9.83 6.21 -12.57
CA CYS A 232 10.19 6.85 -11.31
C CYS A 232 10.66 5.82 -10.28
N TRP A 233 11.88 5.30 -10.46
CA TRP A 233 12.72 5.02 -9.31
C TRP A 233 13.35 6.34 -8.92
N TYR A 234 13.11 6.79 -7.69
CA TYR A 234 13.37 8.16 -7.29
C TYR A 234 14.86 8.50 -7.44
N ILE A 235 15.15 9.36 -8.42
CA ILE A 235 16.50 9.84 -8.72
C ILE A 235 17.12 10.40 -7.43
N GLY A 236 18.32 9.94 -7.10
CA GLY A 236 19.04 10.35 -5.89
C GLY A 236 18.70 9.57 -4.62
N GLN A 237 17.92 8.47 -4.69
CA GLN A 237 17.66 7.58 -3.56
C GLN A 237 18.33 6.21 -3.72
N SER A 238 18.84 5.67 -2.61
CA SER A 238 19.60 4.40 -2.57
C SER A 238 18.73 3.15 -2.35
N ASN A 239 17.40 3.24 -2.48
CA ASN A 239 16.51 2.10 -2.20
C ASN A 239 16.60 1.06 -3.33
N GLN A 240 17.25 -0.07 -3.05
CA GLN A 240 17.36 -1.22 -3.96
C GLN A 240 16.45 -2.36 -3.49
N ALA A 241 15.22 -2.42 -4.00
CA ALA A 241 14.26 -3.47 -3.69
C ALA A 241 14.47 -4.70 -4.60
N VAL A 242 14.29 -5.90 -4.05
CA VAL A 242 14.46 -7.18 -4.78
C VAL A 242 13.50 -7.25 -5.96
N SER A 243 12.21 -6.94 -5.76
CA SER A 243 11.18 -6.91 -6.81
C SER A 243 11.49 -5.90 -7.92
N GLY A 244 12.02 -4.73 -7.56
CA GLY A 244 12.44 -3.71 -8.52
C GLY A 244 13.60 -4.20 -9.38
N MET A 245 14.61 -4.79 -8.75
CA MET A 245 15.78 -5.33 -9.45
C MET A 245 15.46 -6.57 -10.28
N PHE A 246 14.52 -7.40 -9.81
CA PHE A 246 13.97 -8.54 -10.52
C PHE A 246 13.23 -8.12 -11.80
N ASN A 247 12.39 -7.09 -11.71
CA ASN A 247 11.70 -6.55 -12.89
C ASN A 247 12.68 -5.89 -13.87
N LEU A 248 13.71 -5.18 -13.37
CA LEU A 248 14.78 -4.64 -14.22
C LEU A 248 15.54 -5.77 -14.93
N PHE A 249 15.87 -6.85 -14.22
CA PHE A 249 16.52 -8.02 -14.78
C PHE A 249 15.68 -8.64 -15.91
N ARG A 250 14.38 -8.89 -15.68
CA ARG A 250 13.48 -9.42 -16.73
C ARG A 250 13.38 -8.48 -17.93
N ALA A 251 13.22 -7.18 -17.71
CA ALA A 251 13.12 -6.19 -18.78
C ALA A 251 14.42 -6.09 -19.60
N SER A 252 15.58 -6.19 -18.95
CA SER A 252 16.89 -6.12 -19.61
C SER A 252 17.13 -7.25 -20.62
N GLN A 253 16.41 -8.37 -20.49
CA GLN A 253 16.55 -9.52 -21.40
C GLN A 253 15.84 -9.31 -22.76
N LEU A 254 15.00 -8.28 -22.89
CA LEU A 254 14.36 -7.89 -24.15
C LEU A 254 15.23 -6.92 -25.00
N LEU A 255 16.55 -6.96 -24.79
CA LEU A 255 17.49 -6.06 -25.46
C LEU A 255 17.55 -6.31 -26.97
N PHE A 256 17.59 -5.23 -27.75
CA PHE A 256 18.02 -5.28 -29.14
C PHE A 256 19.54 -5.09 -29.22
N PRO A 257 20.22 -5.66 -30.24
CA PRO A 257 21.66 -5.49 -30.41
C PRO A 257 22.11 -4.02 -30.37
N GLY A 258 23.24 -3.74 -29.69
CA GLY A 258 23.84 -2.40 -29.62
C GLY A 258 23.35 -1.49 -28.50
N LYS A 259 22.56 -2.00 -27.53
CA LYS A 259 22.04 -1.23 -26.40
C LYS A 259 22.84 -1.50 -25.11
N LYS A 260 24.01 -0.87 -24.99
CA LYS A 260 24.91 -1.00 -23.83
C LYS A 260 24.24 -0.81 -22.46
N ILE A 261 23.29 0.11 -22.35
CA ILE A 261 22.58 0.38 -21.08
C ILE A 261 21.80 -0.84 -20.56
N LEU A 262 21.21 -1.65 -21.45
CA LEU A 262 20.48 -2.86 -21.04
C LEU A 262 21.42 -4.02 -20.72
N GLU A 263 22.58 -4.08 -21.36
CA GLU A 263 23.65 -5.03 -20.99
C GLU A 263 24.19 -4.73 -19.58
N ASP A 264 24.51 -3.47 -19.30
CA ASP A 264 24.94 -3.02 -17.97
C ASP A 264 23.86 -3.27 -16.92
N ALA A 265 22.58 -2.98 -17.24
CA ALA A 265 21.45 -3.26 -16.36
C ALA A 265 21.28 -4.75 -16.08
N LYS A 266 21.44 -5.62 -17.09
CA LYS A 266 21.37 -7.08 -16.93
C LYS A 266 22.47 -7.59 -16.00
N ASN A 267 23.71 -7.15 -16.22
CA ASN A 267 24.86 -7.56 -15.39
C ASN A 267 24.69 -7.11 -13.95
N PHE A 268 24.35 -5.83 -13.74
CA PHE A 268 24.13 -5.28 -12.41
C PHE A 268 22.97 -5.97 -11.67
N SER A 269 21.81 -6.11 -12.31
CA SER A 269 20.63 -6.71 -11.67
C SER A 269 20.82 -8.19 -11.36
N SER A 270 21.46 -8.96 -12.25
CA SER A 270 21.74 -10.38 -12.01
C SER A 270 22.74 -10.59 -10.88
N GLN A 271 23.82 -9.79 -10.82
CA GLN A 271 24.79 -9.86 -9.73
C GLN A 271 24.12 -9.54 -8.38
N PHE A 272 23.34 -8.45 -8.33
CA PHE A 272 22.59 -8.07 -7.13
C PHE A 272 21.67 -9.20 -6.65
N LEU A 273 20.89 -9.82 -7.57
CA LEU A 273 19.96 -10.88 -7.21
C LEU A 273 20.69 -12.16 -6.75
N ARG A 274 21.82 -12.51 -7.36
CA ARG A 274 22.66 -13.65 -6.93
C ARG A 274 23.30 -13.41 -5.57
N GLU A 275 23.77 -12.18 -5.28
CA GLU A 275 24.27 -11.80 -3.96
C GLU A 275 23.17 -11.90 -2.89
N LYS A 276 21.94 -11.46 -3.20
CA LYS A 276 20.78 -11.62 -2.31
C LYS A 276 20.40 -13.08 -2.12
N GLN A 277 20.45 -13.90 -3.17
CA GLN A 277 20.22 -15.35 -3.10
C GLN A 277 21.24 -16.04 -2.20
N ALA A 278 22.53 -15.73 -2.35
CA ALA A 278 23.61 -16.35 -1.57
C ALA A 278 23.54 -16.03 -0.07
N ASN A 279 22.96 -14.88 0.30
CA ASN A 279 22.82 -14.44 1.68
C ASN A 279 21.44 -14.78 2.31
N ASP A 280 20.56 -15.51 1.60
CA ASP A 280 19.17 -15.76 2.02
C ASP A 280 18.36 -14.46 2.27
N GLU A 281 18.62 -13.45 1.43
CA GLU A 281 18.05 -12.10 1.51
C GLU A 281 17.09 -11.79 0.34
N LEU A 282 16.52 -12.81 -0.31
CA LEU A 282 15.49 -12.66 -1.34
C LEU A 282 14.11 -12.31 -0.73
N ILE A 283 14.10 -11.25 0.05
CA ILE A 283 12.92 -10.72 0.74
C ILE A 283 12.73 -9.27 0.29
N ASP A 284 11.50 -8.92 -0.07
CA ASP A 284 11.17 -7.56 -0.47
C ASP A 284 10.62 -6.74 0.71
N LYS A 285 10.98 -5.45 0.73
CA LYS A 285 10.50 -4.50 1.75
C LYS A 285 9.06 -4.03 1.49
N TRP A 286 8.62 -4.05 0.24
CA TRP A 286 7.38 -3.44 -0.23
C TRP A 286 6.26 -4.44 -0.49
N ILE A 287 6.56 -5.74 -0.45
CA ILE A 287 5.58 -6.80 -0.67
C ILE A 287 5.90 -8.06 0.14
N ILE A 288 4.86 -8.67 0.70
CA ILE A 288 4.88 -10.00 1.31
C ILE A 288 4.21 -10.94 0.31
N THR A 289 5.03 -11.70 -0.38
CA THR A 289 4.62 -12.67 -1.41
C THR A 289 4.68 -14.09 -0.89
N LYS A 290 3.93 -15.00 -1.52
CA LYS A 290 4.04 -16.43 -1.26
C LYS A 290 5.44 -17.01 -1.53
N ASP A 291 6.07 -16.72 -2.68
CA ASP A 291 7.36 -17.32 -3.04
C ASP A 291 8.24 -16.46 -3.98
N LEU A 292 8.67 -15.28 -3.49
CA LEU A 292 9.64 -14.44 -4.23
C LEU A 292 10.99 -15.14 -4.46
N PRO A 293 11.55 -15.91 -3.50
CA PRO A 293 12.80 -16.63 -3.75
C PRO A 293 12.69 -17.57 -4.95
N GLY A 294 11.62 -18.37 -5.05
CA GLY A 294 11.40 -19.26 -6.17
C GLY A 294 11.20 -18.53 -7.50
N GLU A 295 10.51 -17.39 -7.52
CA GLU A 295 10.35 -16.56 -8.74
C GLU A 295 11.71 -16.05 -9.25
N VAL A 296 12.56 -15.57 -8.34
CA VAL A 296 13.90 -15.04 -8.67
C VAL A 296 14.83 -16.17 -9.09
N GLU A 297 14.84 -17.29 -8.37
CA GLU A 297 15.66 -18.47 -8.69
C GLU A 297 15.35 -18.98 -10.10
N TYR A 298 14.05 -19.17 -10.42
CA TYR A 298 13.64 -19.60 -11.75
C TYR A 298 14.15 -18.68 -12.85
N ALA A 299 14.03 -17.36 -12.68
CA ALA A 299 14.46 -16.41 -13.72
C ALA A 299 16.00 -16.32 -13.86
N LEU A 300 16.73 -16.52 -12.76
CA LEU A 300 18.20 -16.51 -12.78
C LEU A 300 18.76 -17.77 -13.44
N ASP A 301 18.07 -18.90 -13.32
CA ASP A 301 18.50 -20.20 -13.87
C ASP A 301 17.97 -20.43 -15.29
N VAL A 302 16.83 -19.86 -15.65
CA VAL A 302 16.21 -19.98 -16.97
C VAL A 302 16.09 -18.60 -17.64
N PRO A 303 17.07 -18.20 -18.48
CA PRO A 303 16.99 -16.96 -19.23
C PRO A 303 15.74 -16.89 -20.11
N TRP A 304 15.28 -15.68 -20.41
CA TRP A 304 14.05 -15.42 -21.18
C TRP A 304 14.03 -16.16 -22.53
N TYR A 305 15.16 -16.19 -23.26
CA TYR A 305 15.25 -16.90 -24.54
C TYR A 305 15.15 -18.43 -24.43
N ALA A 306 15.31 -18.99 -23.23
CA ALA A 306 15.19 -20.41 -22.93
C ALA A 306 13.90 -20.74 -22.14
N SER A 307 13.11 -19.72 -21.78
CA SER A 307 11.91 -19.90 -20.97
C SER A 307 10.73 -20.34 -21.85
N LEU A 308 10.41 -21.63 -21.79
CA LEU A 308 9.23 -22.16 -22.46
C LEU A 308 7.97 -21.75 -21.70
N LEU A 309 6.99 -21.21 -22.43
CA LEU A 309 5.75 -20.66 -21.87
C LEU A 309 5.07 -21.59 -20.85
N ARG A 310 4.97 -22.89 -21.15
CA ARG A 310 4.31 -23.87 -20.27
C ARG A 310 5.13 -24.18 -19.02
N LEU A 311 6.45 -24.08 -19.10
CA LEU A 311 7.34 -24.30 -17.98
C LEU A 311 7.24 -23.12 -17.00
N GLU A 312 7.40 -21.88 -17.48
CA GLU A 312 7.24 -20.67 -16.65
C GLU A 312 5.87 -20.64 -15.97
N THR A 313 4.80 -20.94 -16.73
CA THR A 313 3.44 -20.99 -16.18
C THR A 313 3.31 -22.03 -15.06
N ARG A 314 3.95 -23.21 -15.20
CA ARG A 314 3.81 -24.29 -14.21
C ARG A 314 4.43 -23.94 -12.87
N PHE A 315 5.61 -23.32 -12.88
CA PHE A 315 6.28 -22.84 -11.67
C PHE A 315 5.54 -21.64 -11.07
N TYR A 316 5.12 -20.68 -11.90
CA TYR A 316 4.44 -19.48 -11.41
C TYR A 316 3.09 -19.79 -10.75
N LEU A 317 2.37 -20.83 -11.19
CA LEU A 317 1.14 -21.30 -10.51
C LEU A 317 1.38 -21.75 -9.07
N GLU A 318 2.59 -22.22 -8.73
CA GLU A 318 2.96 -22.60 -7.37
C GLU A 318 3.45 -21.41 -6.56
N GLN A 319 4.05 -20.42 -7.22
CA GLN A 319 4.63 -19.23 -6.60
C GLN A 319 3.60 -18.13 -6.33
N TYR A 320 2.56 -18.04 -7.15
CA TYR A 320 1.53 -17.00 -7.05
C TYR A 320 0.72 -17.13 -5.75
N GLY A 321 0.76 -16.09 -4.91
CA GLY A 321 0.02 -16.05 -3.65
C GLY A 321 -1.42 -15.58 -3.79
N GLY A 322 -1.80 -15.04 -4.94
CA GLY A 322 -3.17 -14.57 -5.19
C GLY A 322 -3.62 -13.60 -4.11
N LYS A 323 -4.74 -13.89 -3.44
CA LYS A 323 -5.34 -12.97 -2.46
C LYS A 323 -4.52 -12.81 -1.19
N ASP A 324 -3.58 -13.72 -0.95
CA ASP A 324 -2.81 -13.77 0.28
C ASP A 324 -1.59 -12.83 0.21
N ASP A 325 -1.16 -12.41 -0.99
CA ASP A 325 -0.10 -11.41 -1.17
C ASP A 325 -0.53 -10.04 -0.61
N VAL A 326 0.39 -9.40 0.12
CA VAL A 326 0.17 -8.10 0.79
C VAL A 326 1.23 -7.10 0.36
N TRP A 327 0.81 -5.92 -0.04
CA TRP A 327 1.71 -4.80 -0.31
C TRP A 327 1.89 -3.92 0.93
N ILE A 328 3.09 -3.39 1.09
CA ILE A 328 3.48 -2.52 2.21
C ILE A 328 3.64 -1.09 1.69
N GLY A 329 2.70 -0.21 2.06
CA GLY A 329 2.76 1.24 1.86
C GLY A 329 2.92 1.96 3.20
N LYS A 330 2.23 3.10 3.38
CA LYS A 330 2.01 3.69 4.73
C LYS A 330 1.23 2.77 5.65
N THR A 331 0.35 1.97 5.05
CA THR A 331 -0.37 0.85 5.65
C THR A 331 -0.24 -0.34 4.72
N LEU A 332 -0.64 -1.50 5.22
CA LEU A 332 -0.78 -2.69 4.40
C LEU A 332 -1.97 -2.53 3.45
N TYR A 333 -1.82 -2.98 2.21
CA TYR A 333 -2.90 -2.94 1.22
C TYR A 333 -2.90 -4.15 0.29
N ARG A 334 -4.06 -4.41 -0.32
CA ARG A 334 -4.26 -5.47 -1.32
C ARG A 334 -4.80 -4.88 -2.62
N LEU A 335 -4.50 -5.55 -3.73
CA LEU A 335 -4.92 -5.16 -5.07
C LEU A 335 -5.84 -6.23 -5.65
N ALA A 336 -7.16 -6.04 -5.55
CA ALA A 336 -8.12 -7.06 -5.96
C ALA A 336 -8.08 -7.35 -7.48
N GLY A 337 -7.79 -6.32 -8.29
CA GLY A 337 -7.70 -6.45 -9.75
C GLY A 337 -6.45 -7.17 -10.27
N LEU A 338 -5.39 -7.31 -9.46
CA LEU A 338 -4.16 -8.05 -9.80
C LEU A 338 -4.23 -9.53 -9.39
N VAL A 339 -5.19 -9.88 -8.55
CA VAL A 339 -5.24 -11.13 -7.79
C VAL A 339 -6.09 -12.24 -8.46
N VAL A 340 -6.83 -11.94 -9.53
CA VAL A 340 -7.93 -12.81 -10.02
C VAL A 340 -7.77 -13.30 -11.47
N ALA A 341 -6.56 -13.34 -12.02
CA ALA A 341 -6.37 -13.86 -13.38
C ALA A 341 -6.40 -15.40 -13.51
N LEU A 342 -6.39 -16.15 -12.40
CA LEU A 342 -6.16 -17.61 -12.41
C LEU A 342 -7.30 -18.47 -11.85
N ARG A 343 -8.56 -18.02 -11.94
CA ARG A 343 -9.69 -18.95 -11.71
C ARG A 343 -9.86 -19.86 -12.92
N THR A 344 -9.27 -21.05 -12.86
CA THR A 344 -9.70 -22.15 -13.71
C THR A 344 -11.15 -22.48 -13.39
N SER A 345 -12.00 -22.45 -14.41
CA SER A 345 -13.36 -22.97 -14.35
C SER A 345 -13.28 -24.44 -13.90
N LYS A 346 -13.68 -24.74 -12.66
CA LYS A 346 -13.97 -26.13 -12.30
C LYS A 346 -15.13 -26.59 -13.21
N PRO A 347 -15.00 -27.72 -13.91
CA PRO A 347 -16.13 -28.27 -14.65
C PRO A 347 -17.20 -28.67 -13.64
N ASN A 348 -18.44 -28.26 -13.90
CA ASN A 348 -19.61 -28.77 -13.19
C ASN A 348 -19.61 -30.29 -13.33
N HIS A 349 -19.39 -31.02 -12.23
CA HIS A 349 -19.77 -32.42 -12.16
C HIS A 349 -21.30 -32.48 -12.21
N HIS A 350 -21.84 -32.65 -13.41
CA HIS A 350 -23.20 -33.08 -13.58
C HIS A 350 -23.33 -34.49 -13.00
N SER A 351 -24.12 -34.59 -11.93
CA SER A 351 -24.63 -35.84 -11.39
C SER A 351 -25.30 -36.66 -12.50
N HIS A 352 -24.78 -37.86 -12.74
CA HIS A 352 -25.43 -38.88 -13.55
C HIS A 352 -26.83 -39.21 -12.97
N PRO A 353 -27.89 -39.29 -13.79
CA PRO A 353 -29.10 -39.99 -13.41
C PRO A 353 -28.94 -41.49 -13.71
N THR A 354 -29.40 -42.30 -12.76
CA THR A 354 -29.49 -43.77 -12.81
C THR A 354 -30.37 -44.25 -13.98
N PRO A 355 -30.06 -45.41 -14.59
CA PRO A 355 -30.82 -45.93 -15.74
C PRO A 355 -32.02 -46.76 -15.28
N GLY A 356 -33.22 -46.38 -15.72
CA GLY A 356 -34.45 -47.12 -15.49
C GLY A 356 -35.33 -47.18 -16.75
N ALA A 357 -35.35 -48.36 -17.37
CA ALA A 357 -36.37 -48.97 -18.22
C ALA A 357 -37.01 -48.17 -19.39
N GLY A 358 -36.84 -48.70 -20.61
CA GLY A 358 -37.80 -48.54 -21.70
C GLY A 358 -37.22 -48.20 -23.08
N ARG A 359 -36.88 -49.22 -23.87
CA ARG A 359 -36.90 -49.18 -25.35
C ARG A 359 -38.10 -50.03 -25.82
N PRO A 360 -38.55 -50.00 -27.09
CA PRO A 360 -38.01 -49.28 -28.26
C PRO A 360 -39.08 -48.56 -29.13
N ARG A 361 -38.65 -47.69 -30.07
CA ARG A 361 -39.19 -47.66 -31.45
C ARG A 361 -38.26 -46.90 -32.41
N ARG A 362 -38.20 -47.42 -33.64
CA ARG A 362 -37.31 -47.17 -34.78
C ARG A 362 -37.71 -45.93 -35.62
N ALA A 363 -36.78 -45.58 -36.53
CA ALA A 363 -36.90 -44.83 -37.80
C ALA A 363 -36.76 -43.31 -37.68
N LYS A 364 -36.07 -42.55 -38.55
CA LYS A 364 -35.36 -42.73 -39.85
C LYS A 364 -34.42 -41.50 -39.95
N LEU A 365 -33.13 -41.64 -40.29
CA LEU A 365 -32.55 -41.33 -41.60
C LEU A 365 -33.12 -40.07 -42.29
N PHE A 366 -32.32 -39.01 -42.39
CA PHE A 366 -32.04 -38.33 -43.68
C PHE A 366 -30.66 -37.67 -43.62
N LEU A 367 -29.81 -38.06 -44.57
CA LEU A 367 -28.62 -37.35 -45.04
C LEU A 367 -29.10 -36.34 -46.08
N GLU A 368 -28.60 -35.11 -46.00
CA GLU A 368 -28.01 -34.33 -47.10
C GLU A 368 -27.05 -33.30 -46.50
#